data_AF-A0A329HYH8-F1
#
_entry.id   AF-A0A329HYH8-F1
#
_cell.length_a   1.000
_cell.length_b   1.000
_cell.length_c   1.000
_cell.angle_alpha   90.00
_cell.angle_beta   90.00
_cell.angle_gamma   90.00
#
_symmetry.space_group_name_H-M   'P 1'
#
loop_
_entity.id
_entity.type
_entity.pdbx_description
1 polymer ?
#
loop_
_entity_poly.entity_id
_entity_poly.type
_entity_poly.pdbx_seq_one_letter_code
_entity_poly.pdbx_strand_id
1 'polypeptide(L)'
;MAEMYGHRWTANFGVTADQDSVWATVLHDVSGRQIANGLTLLVEKGDEFDWPPPANVFRQLCLHVPGLPTEEEAWDQALRGEYKHDAVRVAAKQTGTYDLRTARPDNKTLRKTFARNYSIVRARAVMGKPLEDTIPLGIEHEHKSPMQVQFAHSHQQARDLMQAQGIPSDPAQARAMLLAKMRIRRDNHA
;
A
#
# COMPACT_ATOMS: atom_id res chain seq x y z
N MET A 1 27.98 8.10 28.84
CA MET A 1 27.82 9.12 27.78
C MET A 1 28.35 10.48 28.22
N ALA A 2 27.95 11.04 29.36
CA ALA A 2 28.53 12.30 29.87
C ALA A 2 30.05 12.20 30.15
N GLU A 3 30.55 11.03 30.58
CA GLU A 3 32.01 10.78 30.70
C GLU A 3 32.74 10.73 29.35
N MET A 4 32.04 10.36 28.26
CA MET A 4 32.62 10.20 26.92
C MET A 4 32.54 11.49 26.10
N TYR A 5 31.47 12.26 26.26
CA TYR A 5 31.16 13.45 25.44
C TYR A 5 31.10 14.75 26.26
N GLY A 6 31.33 14.68 27.57
CA GLY A 6 31.40 15.82 28.47
C GLY A 6 30.13 16.66 28.55
N HIS A 7 30.30 17.94 28.84
CA HIS A 7 29.22 18.94 28.98
C HIS A 7 28.36 19.08 27.72
N ARG A 8 28.91 18.81 26.53
CA ARG A 8 28.19 18.88 25.24
C ARG A 8 27.05 17.86 25.17
N TRP A 9 27.19 16.71 25.84
CA TRP A 9 26.11 15.73 25.94
C TRP A 9 24.97 16.24 26.80
N THR A 10 25.28 16.66 28.03
CA THR A 10 24.30 17.14 29.00
C THR A 10 23.54 18.36 28.47
N ALA A 11 24.20 19.25 27.72
CA ALA A 11 23.57 20.41 27.11
C ALA A 11 22.57 20.06 25.99
N ASN A 12 22.78 18.95 25.25
CA ASN A 12 21.93 18.56 24.12
C ASN A 12 20.85 17.53 24.48
N PHE A 13 21.12 16.65 25.45
CA PHE A 13 20.24 15.51 25.79
C PHE A 13 19.76 15.53 27.24
N GLY A 14 20.27 16.44 28.08
CA GLY A 14 19.95 16.50 29.50
C GLY A 14 20.72 15.47 30.35
N VAL A 15 20.44 15.47 31.65
CA VAL A 15 20.99 14.52 32.63
C VAL A 15 20.09 13.30 32.80
N THR A 16 18.78 13.49 32.64
CA THR A 16 17.72 12.49 32.80
C THR A 16 16.86 12.41 31.55
N ALA A 17 16.31 11.23 31.27
CA ALA A 17 15.43 11.04 30.13
C ALA A 17 14.15 11.86 30.30
N ASP A 18 13.96 12.83 29.42
CA ASP A 18 12.78 13.69 29.36
C ASP A 18 11.79 13.14 28.31
N GLN A 19 10.54 12.91 28.73
CA GLN A 19 9.48 12.38 27.86
C GLN A 19 8.97 13.43 26.87
N ASP A 20 9.17 14.71 27.14
CA ASP A 20 8.82 15.81 26.22
C ASP A 20 10.00 16.18 25.29
N SER A 21 11.08 15.41 25.34
CA SER A 21 12.25 15.66 24.49
C SER A 21 11.96 15.42 23.01
N VAL A 22 12.72 16.10 22.16
CA VAL A 22 12.70 15.92 20.69
C VAL A 22 12.93 14.44 20.32
N TRP A 23 13.75 13.73 21.08
CA TRP A 23 14.02 12.29 20.86
C TRP A 23 12.82 11.41 21.16
N ALA A 24 12.11 11.66 22.27
CA ALA A 24 10.89 10.94 22.59
C ALA A 24 9.82 11.14 21.51
N THR A 25 9.70 12.37 20.99
CA THR A 25 8.76 12.68 19.89
C THR A 25 9.15 11.95 18.59
N VAL A 26 10.44 11.97 18.21
CA VAL A 26 10.90 11.40 16.94
C VAL A 26 10.88 9.86 16.95
N LEU A 27 11.11 9.23 18.12
CA LEU A 27 11.19 7.78 18.25
C LEU A 27 9.94 7.14 18.86
N HIS A 28 8.84 7.89 19.04
CA HIS A 28 7.63 7.42 19.73
C HIS A 28 7.03 6.13 19.14
N ASP A 29 7.19 5.90 17.85
CA ASP A 29 6.65 4.75 17.12
C ASP A 29 7.70 3.67 16.81
N VAL A 30 8.92 3.80 17.34
CA VAL A 30 10.03 2.90 17.08
C VAL A 30 10.09 1.82 18.16
N SER A 31 10.04 0.55 17.75
CA SER A 31 10.14 -0.61 18.64
C SER A 31 11.56 -0.81 19.17
N GLY A 32 11.69 -1.50 20.32
CA GLY A 32 13.01 -1.81 20.90
C GLY A 32 13.93 -2.59 19.96
N ARG A 33 13.38 -3.46 19.10
CA ARG A 33 14.15 -4.17 18.07
C ARG A 33 14.71 -3.24 16.99
N GLN A 34 13.93 -2.24 16.58
CA GLN A 34 14.39 -1.23 15.62
C GLN A 34 15.47 -0.34 16.24
N ILE A 35 15.35 0.02 17.52
CA ILE A 35 16.40 0.73 18.24
C ILE A 35 17.69 -0.12 18.27
N ALA A 36 17.60 -1.42 18.56
CA ALA A 36 18.74 -2.33 18.53
C ALA A 36 19.42 -2.37 17.15
N ASN A 37 18.64 -2.43 16.06
CA ASN A 37 19.19 -2.37 14.70
C ASN A 37 19.94 -1.06 14.44
N GLY A 38 19.35 0.08 14.82
CA GLY A 38 19.96 1.39 14.65
C GLY A 38 21.27 1.52 15.42
N LEU A 39 21.33 0.98 16.64
CA LEU A 39 22.56 0.92 17.43
C LEU A 39 23.64 0.06 16.77
N THR A 40 23.30 -1.13 16.25
CA THR A 40 24.26 -1.98 15.53
C THR A 40 24.85 -1.25 14.31
N LEU A 41 24.00 -0.62 13.50
CA LEU A 41 24.45 0.14 12.32
C LEU A 41 25.31 1.34 12.70
N LEU A 42 25.00 1.99 13.82
CA LEU A 42 25.78 3.12 14.33
C LEU A 42 27.17 2.69 14.80
N VAL A 43 27.31 1.47 15.34
CA VAL A 43 28.62 0.87 15.66
C VAL A 43 29.38 0.50 14.39
N GLU A 44 28.74 -0.12 13.41
CA GLU A 44 29.36 -0.47 12.12
C GLU A 44 29.85 0.77 11.36
N LYS A 45 29.11 1.87 11.47
CA LYS A 45 29.44 3.17 10.88
C LYS A 45 30.16 4.11 11.85
N GLY A 46 30.77 3.57 12.91
CA GLY A 46 31.38 4.38 13.98
C GLY A 46 32.37 5.42 13.47
N ASP A 47 33.11 5.10 12.41
CA ASP A 47 34.10 5.99 11.78
C ASP A 47 33.46 7.13 10.96
N GLU A 48 32.17 7.03 10.61
CA GLU A 48 31.43 8.09 9.89
C GLU A 48 30.91 9.18 10.85
N PHE A 49 30.85 8.91 12.16
CA PHE A 49 30.20 9.78 13.15
C PHE A 49 31.10 10.08 14.34
N ASP A 50 31.79 11.24 14.29
CA ASP A 50 32.53 11.79 15.44
C ASP A 50 31.61 12.24 16.60
N TRP A 51 30.32 12.41 16.32
CA TRP A 51 29.29 12.84 17.26
C TRP A 51 28.00 12.05 17.00
N PRO A 52 27.21 11.72 18.05
CA PRO A 52 25.91 11.08 17.89
C PRO A 52 25.05 11.81 16.83
N PRO A 53 24.51 11.10 15.84
CA PRO A 53 23.72 11.71 14.79
C PRO A 53 22.44 12.34 15.36
N PRO A 54 21.86 13.32 14.67
CA PRO A 54 20.60 13.91 15.09
C PRO A 54 19.46 12.88 15.06
N ALA A 55 18.41 13.11 15.86
CA ALA A 55 17.34 12.14 16.11
C ALA A 55 16.68 11.60 14.83
N ASN A 56 16.51 12.45 13.82
CA ASN A 56 15.94 12.07 12.52
C ASN A 56 16.85 11.11 11.73
N VAL A 57 18.16 11.33 11.76
CA VAL A 57 19.16 10.46 11.12
C VAL A 57 19.24 9.13 11.88
N PHE A 58 19.27 9.17 13.21
CA PHE A 58 19.24 7.93 14.00
C PHE A 58 17.96 7.11 13.75
N ARG A 59 16.80 7.77 13.63
CA ARG A 59 15.55 7.10 13.27
C ARG A 59 15.65 6.36 11.93
N GLN A 60 16.34 6.94 10.94
CA GLN A 60 16.55 6.26 9.65
C GLN A 60 17.40 5.00 9.81
N LEU A 61 18.41 5.02 10.68
CA LEU A 61 19.20 3.84 11.02
C LEU A 61 18.33 2.78 11.72
N CYS A 62 17.47 3.18 12.67
CA CYS A 62 16.57 2.25 13.37
C CYS A 62 15.59 1.53 12.43
N LEU A 63 15.13 2.22 11.37
CA LEU A 63 14.22 1.66 10.37
C LEU A 63 14.92 0.85 9.29
N HIS A 64 16.25 0.87 9.25
CA HIS A 64 17.00 0.04 8.34
C HIS A 64 16.99 -1.41 8.81
N VAL A 65 16.70 -2.32 7.89
CA VAL A 65 16.76 -3.77 8.13
C VAL A 65 17.98 -4.30 7.38
N PRO A 66 19.01 -4.78 8.09
CA PRO A 66 20.22 -5.30 7.46
C PRO A 66 19.87 -6.40 6.45
N GLY A 67 20.47 -6.33 5.25
CA GLY A 67 20.28 -7.32 4.19
C GLY A 67 18.97 -7.18 3.40
N LEU A 68 18.14 -6.17 3.67
CA LEU A 68 16.93 -5.91 2.89
C LEU A 68 17.28 -5.12 1.61
N PRO A 69 17.06 -5.68 0.40
CA PRO A 69 17.47 -5.02 -0.84
C PRO A 69 16.64 -3.77 -1.14
N THR A 70 17.16 -2.92 -2.01
CA THR A 70 16.38 -1.84 -2.62
C THR A 70 15.27 -2.41 -3.53
N GLU A 71 14.28 -1.60 -3.91
CA GLU A 71 13.19 -2.05 -4.79
C GLU A 71 13.72 -2.55 -6.15
N GLU A 72 14.75 -1.89 -6.68
CA GLU A 72 15.37 -2.26 -7.96
C GLU A 72 16.14 -3.59 -7.85
N GLU A 73 16.97 -3.75 -6.82
CA GLU A 73 17.67 -5.01 -6.57
C GLU A 73 16.71 -6.18 -6.27
N ALA A 74 15.60 -5.90 -5.58
CA ALA A 74 14.56 -6.88 -5.30
C ALA A 74 13.82 -7.29 -6.59
N TRP A 75 13.57 -6.35 -7.50
CA TRP A 75 12.97 -6.61 -8.80
C TRP A 75 13.86 -7.50 -9.67
N ASP A 76 15.16 -7.19 -9.74
CA ASP A 76 16.13 -8.00 -10.49
C ASP A 76 16.26 -9.42 -9.93
N GLN A 77 16.31 -9.56 -8.60
CA GLN A 77 16.29 -10.86 -7.93
C GLN A 77 15.00 -11.64 -8.24
N ALA A 78 13.85 -10.95 -8.26
CA ALA A 78 12.57 -11.56 -8.56
C ALA A 78 12.46 -12.08 -9.99
N LEU A 79 13.01 -11.36 -10.98
CA LEU A 79 13.08 -11.80 -12.37
C LEU A 79 14.01 -13.00 -12.56
N ARG A 80 15.15 -13.02 -11.85
CA ARG A 80 16.11 -14.14 -11.91
C ARG A 80 15.61 -15.39 -11.16
N GLY A 81 14.72 -15.21 -10.19
CA GLY A 81 14.29 -16.28 -9.29
C GLY A 81 15.32 -16.64 -8.21
N GLU A 82 16.32 -15.78 -8.00
CA GLU A 82 17.37 -15.95 -6.99
C GLU A 82 17.14 -14.96 -5.85
N TYR A 83 16.69 -15.47 -4.70
CA TYR A 83 16.31 -14.62 -3.56
C TYR A 83 17.40 -14.60 -2.50
N LYS A 84 18.02 -13.44 -2.28
CA LYS A 84 18.99 -13.25 -1.18
C LYS A 84 18.31 -13.00 0.17
N HIS A 85 17.10 -12.46 0.15
CA HIS A 85 16.34 -12.11 1.35
C HIS A 85 14.92 -12.68 1.27
N ASP A 86 14.41 -13.16 2.40
CA ASP A 86 13.11 -13.84 2.47
C ASP A 86 11.95 -12.92 2.06
N ALA A 87 12.06 -11.63 2.37
CA ALA A 87 11.12 -10.60 1.90
C ALA A 87 10.93 -10.58 0.36
N VAL A 88 12.00 -10.80 -0.41
CA VAL A 88 11.93 -10.84 -1.88
C VAL A 88 11.23 -12.12 -2.34
N ARG A 89 11.56 -13.26 -1.72
CA ARG A 89 10.89 -14.56 -2.01
C ARG A 89 9.38 -14.46 -1.77
N VAL A 90 8.97 -13.89 -0.64
CA VAL A 90 7.56 -13.71 -0.29
C VAL A 90 6.87 -12.75 -1.25
N ALA A 91 7.48 -11.60 -1.56
CA ALA A 91 6.92 -10.65 -2.52
C ALA A 91 6.77 -11.27 -3.92
N ALA A 92 7.74 -12.07 -4.36
CA ALA A 92 7.69 -12.78 -5.63
C ALA A 92 6.59 -13.84 -5.66
N LYS A 93 6.44 -14.62 -4.58
CA LYS A 93 5.36 -15.62 -4.43
C LYS A 93 3.98 -14.98 -4.54
N GLN A 94 3.78 -13.81 -3.93
CA GLN A 94 2.51 -13.08 -3.93
C GLN A 94 2.24 -12.36 -5.26
N THR A 95 3.28 -12.07 -6.03
CA THR A 95 3.15 -11.48 -7.38
C THR A 95 2.86 -12.53 -8.44
N GLY A 96 3.39 -13.74 -8.26
CA GLY A 96 3.29 -14.84 -9.22
C GLY A 96 4.67 -15.19 -9.77
N THR A 97 5.26 -16.29 -9.28
CA THR A 97 6.62 -16.72 -9.69
C THR A 97 6.70 -17.11 -11.16
N TYR A 98 5.62 -17.67 -11.72
CA TYR A 98 5.53 -17.99 -13.14
C TYR A 98 5.52 -16.73 -14.01
N ASP A 99 4.71 -15.74 -13.63
CA ASP A 99 4.61 -14.46 -14.34
C ASP A 99 5.95 -13.73 -14.31
N LEU A 100 6.65 -13.73 -13.17
CA LEU A 100 7.98 -13.12 -13.03
C LEU A 100 9.04 -13.82 -13.90
N ARG A 101 9.02 -15.15 -13.99
CA ARG A 101 9.97 -15.92 -14.82
C ARG A 101 9.75 -15.75 -16.33
N THR A 102 8.51 -15.48 -16.75
CA THR A 102 8.14 -15.34 -18.16
C THR A 102 8.04 -13.89 -18.62
N ALA A 103 8.04 -12.95 -17.68
CA ALA A 103 7.97 -11.53 -17.97
C ALA A 103 9.26 -10.98 -18.57
N ARG A 104 9.08 -9.96 -19.41
CA ARG A 104 10.18 -9.10 -19.84
C ARG A 104 10.51 -8.09 -18.74
N PRO A 105 11.78 -7.65 -18.63
CA PRO A 105 12.20 -6.67 -17.62
C PRO A 105 11.43 -5.33 -17.66
N ASP A 106 10.88 -4.98 -18.81
CA ASP A 106 10.14 -3.74 -19.08
C ASP A 106 8.62 -3.83 -18.79
N ASN A 107 8.13 -4.95 -18.27
CA ASN A 107 6.71 -5.12 -17.95
C ASN A 107 6.29 -4.22 -16.77
N LYS A 108 5.81 -3.01 -17.11
CA LYS A 108 5.42 -1.97 -16.15
C LYS A 108 4.30 -2.40 -15.20
N THR A 109 3.34 -3.18 -15.67
CA THR A 109 2.21 -3.63 -14.84
C THR A 109 2.68 -4.61 -13.79
N LEU A 110 3.47 -5.61 -14.19
CA LEU A 110 4.02 -6.59 -13.26
C LEU A 110 5.00 -5.96 -12.27
N ARG A 111 5.84 -5.01 -12.73
CA ARG A 111 6.74 -4.25 -11.85
C ARG A 111 5.97 -3.45 -10.80
N LYS A 112 4.85 -2.80 -11.16
CA LYS A 112 3.99 -2.08 -10.20
C LYS A 112 3.39 -3.03 -9.16
N THR A 113 2.88 -4.18 -9.57
CA THR A 113 2.33 -5.19 -8.65
C THR A 113 3.41 -5.71 -7.70
N PHE A 114 4.58 -6.03 -8.23
CA PHE A 114 5.74 -6.44 -7.43
C PHE A 114 6.16 -5.36 -6.44
N ALA A 115 6.33 -4.11 -6.89
CA ALA A 115 6.74 -2.99 -6.05
C ALA A 115 5.75 -2.78 -4.88
N ARG A 116 4.44 -2.85 -5.15
CA ARG A 116 3.41 -2.81 -4.10
C ARG A 116 3.61 -3.96 -3.11
N ASN A 117 3.70 -5.20 -3.58
CA ASN A 117 3.86 -6.36 -2.71
C ASN A 117 5.16 -6.29 -1.89
N TYR A 118 6.26 -5.88 -2.51
CA TYR A 118 7.55 -5.72 -1.87
C TYR A 118 7.52 -4.63 -0.80
N SER A 119 6.88 -3.48 -1.05
CA SER A 119 6.75 -2.41 -0.05
C SER A 119 5.99 -2.85 1.20
N ILE A 120 4.94 -3.66 1.04
CA ILE A 120 4.16 -4.23 2.15
C ILE A 120 5.00 -5.21 2.96
N VAL A 121 5.70 -6.14 2.29
CA VAL A 121 6.55 -7.13 2.95
C VAL A 121 7.74 -6.46 3.63
N ARG A 122 8.33 -5.44 3.01
CA ARG A 122 9.37 -4.59 3.60
C ARG A 122 8.87 -3.91 4.87
N ALA A 123 7.69 -3.30 4.85
CA ALA A 123 7.12 -2.68 6.04
C ALA A 123 6.88 -3.72 7.16
N ARG A 124 6.43 -4.93 6.83
CA ARG A 124 6.29 -6.03 7.80
C ARG A 124 7.63 -6.46 8.38
N ALA A 125 8.66 -6.60 7.53
CA ALA A 125 10.02 -6.94 7.95
C ALA A 125 10.58 -5.90 8.93
N VAL A 126 10.38 -4.60 8.62
CA VAL A 126 10.76 -3.48 9.47
C VAL A 126 10.01 -3.51 10.81
N MET A 127 8.72 -3.89 10.81
CA MET A 127 7.91 -4.02 12.02
C MET A 127 8.15 -5.34 12.78
N GLY A 128 8.99 -6.25 12.28
CA GLY A 128 9.21 -7.57 12.87
C GLY A 128 7.98 -8.49 12.82
N LYS A 129 7.00 -8.19 11.97
CA LYS A 129 5.81 -9.03 11.77
C LYS A 129 6.14 -10.25 10.88
N PRO A 130 5.40 -11.36 11.02
CA PRO A 130 5.53 -12.50 10.11
C PRO A 130 5.43 -12.08 8.64
N LEU A 131 6.34 -12.59 7.81
CA LEU A 131 6.40 -12.24 6.39
C LEU A 131 5.35 -13.02 5.57
N GLU A 132 5.08 -14.28 5.96
CA GLU A 132 4.27 -15.22 5.16
C GLU A 132 2.75 -14.97 5.18
N ASP A 133 2.25 -14.02 5.96
CA ASP A 133 0.84 -13.65 5.92
C ASP A 133 0.44 -13.23 4.50
N THR A 134 -0.70 -13.72 4.00
CA THR A 134 -1.21 -13.34 2.68
C THR A 134 -1.25 -11.81 2.56
N ILE A 135 -0.64 -11.28 1.50
CA ILE A 135 -0.73 -9.85 1.21
C ILE A 135 -2.18 -9.60 0.81
N PRO A 136 -2.90 -8.64 1.44
CA PRO A 136 -4.25 -8.32 1.02
C PRO A 136 -4.25 -8.01 -0.49
N LEU A 137 -4.90 -8.89 -1.24
CA LEU A 137 -5.25 -8.66 -2.64
C LEU A 137 -6.02 -7.36 -2.65
N GLY A 138 -5.43 -6.33 -3.26
CA GLY A 138 -6.11 -5.07 -3.45
C GLY A 138 -7.23 -5.33 -4.44
N ILE A 139 -8.39 -5.74 -3.95
CA ILE A 139 -9.61 -5.61 -4.74
C ILE A 139 -9.67 -4.11 -5.01
N GLU A 140 -9.56 -3.74 -6.28
CA GLU A 140 -9.74 -2.38 -6.76
C GLU A 140 -11.13 -1.96 -6.28
N HIS A 141 -11.20 -1.31 -5.10
CA HIS A 141 -12.44 -0.72 -4.65
C HIS A 141 -12.71 0.40 -5.64
N GLU A 142 -13.66 0.17 -6.54
CA GLU A 142 -14.20 1.20 -7.41
C GLU A 142 -14.68 2.33 -6.50
N HIS A 143 -13.87 3.38 -6.36
CA HIS A 143 -14.19 4.53 -5.53
C HIS A 143 -15.27 5.33 -6.26
N LYS A 144 -16.53 4.94 -6.04
CA LYS A 144 -17.67 5.72 -6.50
C LYS A 144 -17.76 6.97 -5.66
N SER A 145 -17.79 8.14 -6.30
CA SER A 145 -18.06 9.37 -5.58
C SER A 145 -19.46 9.30 -4.94
N PRO A 146 -19.73 10.07 -3.86
CA PRO A 146 -21.07 10.12 -3.27
C PRO A 146 -22.16 10.43 -4.30
N MET A 147 -21.83 11.26 -5.29
CA MET A 147 -22.70 11.60 -6.41
C MET A 147 -23.00 10.39 -7.31
N GLN A 148 -21.99 9.59 -7.65
CA GLN A 148 -22.17 8.37 -8.47
C GLN A 148 -23.03 7.32 -7.74
N VAL A 149 -22.85 7.16 -6.42
CA VAL A 149 -23.69 6.28 -5.60
C VAL A 149 -25.15 6.77 -5.61
N GLN A 150 -25.36 8.08 -5.44
CA GLN A 150 -26.69 8.69 -5.46
C GLN A 150 -27.37 8.52 -6.83
N PHE A 151 -26.62 8.70 -7.93
CA PHE A 151 -27.15 8.49 -9.27
C PHE A 151 -27.54 7.04 -9.54
N ALA A 152 -26.71 6.08 -9.11
CA ALA A 152 -27.03 4.66 -9.26
C ALA A 152 -28.30 4.29 -8.50
N HIS A 153 -28.44 4.76 -7.25
CA HIS A 153 -29.63 4.55 -6.44
C HIS A 153 -30.87 5.20 -7.03
N SER A 154 -30.75 6.44 -7.53
CA SER A 154 -31.84 7.16 -8.21
C SER A 154 -32.31 6.42 -9.48
N HIS A 155 -31.37 5.93 -10.30
CA HIS A 155 -31.70 5.14 -11.49
C HIS A 155 -32.40 3.83 -11.14
N GLN A 156 -31.99 3.18 -10.06
CA GLN A 156 -32.62 1.95 -9.60
C GLN A 156 -34.06 2.21 -9.13
N GLN A 157 -34.26 3.24 -8.29
CA GLN A 157 -35.60 3.64 -7.87
C GLN A 157 -36.52 4.01 -9.04
N ALA A 158 -36.00 4.72 -10.05
CA ALA A 158 -36.77 5.06 -11.24
C ALA A 158 -37.24 3.80 -12.00
N ARG A 159 -36.37 2.79 -12.11
CA ARG A 159 -36.73 1.50 -12.73
C ARG A 159 -37.79 0.75 -11.93
N ASP A 160 -37.64 0.71 -10.61
CA ASP A 160 -38.59 0.03 -9.73
C ASP A 160 -39.98 0.69 -9.79
N LEU A 161 -40.03 2.02 -9.83
CA LEU A 161 -41.26 2.78 -10.02
C LEU A 161 -41.90 2.53 -11.39
N MET A 162 -41.10 2.50 -12.46
CA MET A 162 -41.58 2.17 -13.81
C MET A 162 -42.19 0.76 -13.86
N GLN A 163 -41.54 -0.22 -13.22
CA GLN A 163 -42.08 -1.58 -13.11
C GLN A 163 -43.37 -1.63 -12.30
N ALA A 164 -43.44 -0.95 -11.16
CA ALA A 164 -44.64 -0.91 -10.32
C ALA A 164 -45.84 -0.26 -11.02
N GLN A 165 -45.59 0.71 -11.90
CA GLN A 165 -46.62 1.35 -12.74
C GLN A 165 -47.00 0.51 -13.97
N GLY A 166 -46.43 -0.68 -14.12
CA GLY A 166 -46.69 -1.56 -15.27
C GLY A 166 -46.15 -1.00 -16.59
N ILE A 167 -45.17 -0.09 -16.55
CA ILE A 167 -44.54 0.45 -17.76
C ILE A 167 -43.62 -0.64 -18.33
N PRO A 168 -43.84 -1.11 -19.56
CA PRO A 168 -43.03 -2.16 -20.15
C PRO A 168 -41.58 -1.71 -20.33
N SER A 169 -40.62 -2.56 -19.93
CA SER A 169 -39.20 -2.35 -20.19
C SER A 169 -38.77 -2.75 -21.60
N ASP A 170 -39.64 -3.45 -22.33
CA ASP A 170 -39.41 -3.87 -23.71
C ASP A 170 -39.89 -2.79 -24.71
N PRO A 171 -39.04 -2.33 -25.65
CA PRO A 171 -39.40 -1.26 -26.59
C PRO A 171 -40.59 -1.60 -27.50
N ALA A 172 -40.80 -2.88 -27.86
CA ALA A 172 -41.94 -3.26 -28.70
C ALA A 172 -43.27 -3.15 -27.92
N GLN A 173 -43.29 -3.64 -26.68
CA GLN A 173 -44.45 -3.50 -25.79
C GLN A 173 -44.73 -2.04 -25.41
N ALA A 174 -43.68 -1.24 -25.13
CA ALA A 174 -43.84 0.19 -24.85
C ALA A 174 -44.45 0.95 -26.04
N ARG A 175 -44.00 0.62 -27.26
CA ARG A 175 -44.58 1.18 -28.50
C ARG A 175 -46.04 0.77 -28.68
N ALA A 176 -46.38 -0.50 -28.46
CA ALA A 176 -47.76 -0.98 -28.57
C ALA A 176 -48.68 -0.28 -27.56
N MET A 177 -48.24 -0.16 -26.31
CA MET A 177 -48.98 0.55 -25.25
C MET A 177 -49.19 2.04 -25.59
N LEU A 178 -48.17 2.70 -26.14
CA LEU A 178 -48.24 4.11 -26.51
C LEU A 178 -49.19 4.33 -27.70
N LEU A 179 -49.15 3.49 -28.73
CA LEU A 179 -50.08 3.52 -29.86
C LEU A 179 -51.53 3.29 -29.42
N ALA A 180 -51.75 2.33 -28.50
CA ALA A 180 -53.07 2.08 -27.91
C ALA A 180 -53.58 3.29 -27.12
N LYS A 181 -52.72 3.92 -26.30
CA LYS A 181 -53.08 5.11 -25.49
C LYS A 181 -53.38 6.34 -26.36
N MET A 182 -52.66 6.51 -27.47
CA MET A 182 -52.88 7.60 -28.43
C MET A 182 -54.02 7.32 -29.43
N ARG A 183 -54.67 6.15 -29.35
CA ARG A 183 -55.74 5.72 -30.27
C ARG A 183 -55.34 5.72 -31.75
N ILE A 184 -54.05 5.52 -32.04
CA ILE A 184 -53.53 5.45 -33.41
C ILE A 184 -53.52 3.98 -33.85
N ARG A 185 -54.43 3.59 -34.75
CA ARG A 185 -54.33 2.31 -35.45
C ARG A 185 -53.38 2.46 -36.62
N ARG A 186 -52.28 1.71 -36.59
CA ARG A 186 -51.52 1.39 -37.81
C ARG A 186 -51.97 0.02 -38.24
N ASP A 187 -53.06 -0.03 -38.99
CA ASP A 187 -53.39 -1.23 -39.75
C ASP A 187 -52.24 -1.43 -40.74
N ASN A 188 -51.69 -2.65 -40.81
CA ASN A 188 -50.64 -3.01 -41.75
C ASN A 188 -51.09 -2.62 -43.17
N HIS A 189 -50.49 -1.59 -43.73
CA HIS A 189 -50.39 -1.50 -45.18
C HIS A 189 -49.35 -2.53 -45.58
N ALA A 190 -49.87 -3.63 -46.15
CA ALA A 190 -49.12 -4.58 -46.95
C ALA A 190 -48.47 -3.87 -48.15
#